data_AF-A0A3M1G2T1-F1
#
_entry.id   AF-A0A3M1G2T1-F1
#
_cell.length_a   1.000
_cell.length_b   1.000
_cell.length_c   1.000
_cell.angle_alpha   90.00
_cell.angle_beta   90.00
_cell.angle_gamma   90.00
#
_symmetry.space_group_name_H-M   'P 1'
#
loop_
_entity.id
_entity.type
_entity.pdbx_description
1 polymer ?
#
loop_
_entity_poly.entity_id
_entity_poly.type
_entity_poly.pdbx_seq_one_letter_code
_entity_poly.pdbx_strand_id
1 'polypeptide(L)' 'MQESTRNKLLALNRAFYRQVAPYFDATRQGWTPGLLAILPYLPADAKDPLTVLDVGCGNGRFARLLEERAVA' A
#
# COMPACT_ATOMS: atom_id res chain seq x y z
N MET A 1 -4.64 21.27 -15.01
CA MET A 1 -4.91 20.15 -15.94
C MET A 1 -6.35 20.24 -16.40
N GLN A 2 -6.64 20.05 -17.69
CA GLN A 2 -8.02 20.02 -18.20
C GLN A 2 -8.78 18.81 -17.63
N GLU A 3 -10.03 18.99 -17.25
CA GLU A 3 -10.86 17.94 -16.66
C GLU A 3 -11.01 16.71 -17.57
N SER A 4 -11.19 16.93 -18.87
CA SER A 4 -11.27 15.86 -19.87
C SER A 4 -10.00 14.99 -19.86
N THR A 5 -8.81 15.61 -19.77
CA THR A 5 -7.54 14.91 -19.66
C THR A 5 -7.44 14.12 -18.35
N ARG A 6 -7.82 14.73 -17.22
CA ARG A 6 -7.83 14.06 -15.91
C ARG A 6 -8.68 12.79 -15.94
N ASN A 7 -9.90 12.90 -16.47
CA ASN A 7 -10.85 11.81 -16.49
C ASN A 7 -10.38 10.66 -17.40
N LYS A 8 -9.75 10.99 -18.55
CA LYS A 8 -9.11 9.99 -19.42
C LYS A 8 -7.97 9.25 -18.72
N LEU A 9 -7.11 9.97 -18.00
CA LEU A 9 -5.99 9.37 -17.26
C LEU A 9 -6.48 8.46 -16.12
N LEU A 10 -7.51 8.89 -15.38
CA LEU A 10 -8.13 8.05 -14.34
C LEU A 10 -8.76 6.78 -14.93
N ALA A 11 -9.46 6.89 -16.07
CA ALA A 11 -10.05 5.74 -16.74
C ALA A 11 -8.99 4.75 -17.23
N LEU A 12 -7.90 5.27 -17.84
CA LEU A 12 -6.76 4.46 -18.27
C LEU A 12 -6.11 3.74 -17.10
N ASN A 13 -5.85 4.45 -16.00
CA ASN A 13 -5.22 3.88 -14.82
C ASN A 13 -6.07 2.75 -14.19
N ARG A 14 -7.39 2.96 -14.09
CA ARG A 14 -8.34 1.92 -13.63
C ARG A 14 -8.39 0.72 -14.56
N ALA A 15 -8.32 0.93 -15.88
CA ALA A 15 -8.29 -0.17 -16.84
C ALA A 15 -7.01 -1.00 -16.71
N PHE A 16 -5.86 -0.33 -16.59
CA PHE A 16 -4.57 -0.98 -16.38
C PHE A 16 -4.55 -1.84 -15.11
N TYR A 17 -4.90 -1.26 -13.94
CA TYR A 17 -4.87 -2.02 -12.69
C TYR A 17 -5.84 -3.21 -12.68
N ARG A 18 -7.03 -3.08 -13.29
CA ARG A 18 -7.96 -4.22 -13.40
C ARG A 18 -7.37 -5.41 -14.16
N GLN A 19 -6.51 -5.17 -15.14
CA GLN A 19 -5.91 -6.23 -15.95
C GLN A 19 -4.63 -6.78 -15.34
N VAL A 20 -3.81 -5.92 -14.74
CA VAL A 20 -2.43 -6.26 -14.36
C VAL A 20 -2.27 -6.59 -12.87
N ALA A 21 -3.14 -6.09 -11.99
CA ALA A 21 -2.98 -6.22 -10.54
C ALA A 21 -2.77 -7.67 -10.06
N PRO A 22 -3.58 -8.68 -10.47
CA PRO A 22 -3.39 -10.05 -9.96
C PRO A 22 -2.00 -10.64 -10.28
N TYR A 23 -1.51 -10.40 -11.50
CA TYR A 23 -0.19 -10.87 -11.91
C TYR A 23 0.93 -10.10 -11.23
N PHE A 24 0.78 -8.78 -11.09
CA PHE A 24 1.74 -7.95 -10.38
C PHE A 24 1.84 -8.35 -8.90
N ASP A 25 0.71 -8.59 -8.24
CA ASP A 25 0.65 -9.02 -6.85
C ASP A 25 1.33 -10.38 -6.65
N ALA A 26 1.17 -11.31 -7.60
CA ALA A 26 1.85 -12.60 -7.58
C ALA A 26 3.39 -12.48 -7.59
N THR A 27 3.95 -11.45 -8.23
CA THR A 27 5.41 -11.20 -8.21
C THR A 27 5.93 -10.67 -6.87
N ARG A 28 5.04 -10.19 -5.99
CA ARG A 28 5.38 -9.49 -4.76
C ARG A 28 5.37 -10.43 -3.56
N GLN A 29 6.38 -11.29 -3.48
CA GLN A 29 6.57 -12.23 -2.38
C GLN A 29 7.42 -11.63 -1.24
N GLY A 30 7.19 -12.06 0.01
CA GLY A 30 7.97 -11.68 1.20
C GLY A 30 7.78 -10.24 1.67
N TRP A 31 8.69 -9.73 2.52
CA TRP A 31 8.76 -8.31 2.91
C TRP A 31 9.91 -7.64 2.17
N THR A 32 9.65 -6.55 1.46
CA THR A 32 10.73 -5.81 0.79
C THR A 32 11.54 -5.02 1.82
N PRO A 33 12.84 -4.78 1.58
CA PRO A 33 13.66 -3.97 2.49
C PRO A 33 13.04 -2.59 2.78
N GLY A 34 12.42 -1.97 1.78
CA GLY A 34 11.73 -0.68 1.95
C GLY A 34 10.54 -0.73 2.92
N LEU A 35 9.78 -1.83 2.96
CA LEU A 35 8.68 -1.99 3.91
C LEU A 35 9.20 -2.16 5.34
N LEU A 36 10.30 -2.88 5.52
CA LEU A 36 10.91 -3.07 6.85
C LEU A 36 11.57 -1.78 7.35
N ALA A 37 12.18 -1.02 6.45
CA ALA A 37 12.89 0.21 6.77
C ALA A 37 11.98 1.29 7.38
N ILE A 38 10.66 1.22 7.17
CA ILE A 38 9.74 2.23 7.72
C ILE A 38 9.32 1.94 9.17
N LEU A 39 9.45 0.68 9.64
CA LEU A 39 8.98 0.27 10.98
C LEU A 39 9.59 1.08 12.13
N PRO A 40 10.89 1.41 12.14
CA PRO A 40 11.49 2.18 13.23
C PRO A 40 10.96 3.63 13.35
N TYR A 41 10.28 4.14 12.33
CA TYR A 41 9.68 5.48 12.34
C TYR A 41 8.24 5.47 12.86
N LEU A 42 7.66 4.29 13.07
CA LEU A 42 6.33 4.16 13.68
C LEU A 42 6.46 4.36 15.20
N PRO A 43 5.48 5.01 15.84
CA PRO A 43 5.54 5.29 17.26
C PRO A 43 5.38 3.99 18.07
N ALA A 44 6.49 3.34 18.37
CA ALA A 44 6.53 2.05 19.08
C ALA A 44 6.07 2.14 20.55
N ASP A 45 6.13 3.33 21.15
CA ASP A 45 5.83 3.57 22.57
C ASP A 45 4.51 4.34 22.78
N ALA A 46 3.65 4.40 21.76
CA ALA A 46 2.34 5.04 21.90
C ALA A 46 1.50 4.27 22.92
N LYS A 47 0.93 4.99 23.90
CA LYS A 47 0.01 4.41 24.89
C LYS A 47 -1.30 3.91 24.26
N ASP A 48 -1.63 4.43 23.09
CA ASP A 48 -2.82 4.11 22.31
C ASP A 48 -2.43 3.32 21.04
N PRO A 49 -3.28 2.40 20.55
CA PRO A 49 -3.02 1.66 19.33
C PRO A 49 -2.91 2.59 18.11
N LEU A 50 -1.94 2.32 17.24
CA LEU A 50 -1.67 3.12 16.05
C LEU A 50 -2.76 2.90 14.99
N THR A 51 -3.45 3.97 14.60
CA THR A 51 -4.38 3.94 13.46
C THR A 51 -3.67 4.36 12.17
N VAL A 52 -3.70 3.52 11.14
CA VAL A 52 -2.98 3.73 9.87
C VAL A 52 -3.93 3.76 8.67
N LEU A 53 -3.77 4.76 7.79
CA LEU A 53 -4.37 4.80 6.46
C LEU A 53 -3.32 4.42 5.40
N ASP A 54 -3.44 3.23 4.82
CA ASP A 54 -2.56 2.74 3.75
C ASP A 54 -3.09 3.15 2.36
N VAL A 55 -2.56 4.23 1.80
CA VAL A 55 -2.97 4.76 0.49
C VAL A 55 -2.23 4.07 -0.64
N GLY A 56 -2.98 3.46 -1.56
CA GLY A 56 -2.39 2.66 -2.62
C GLY A 56 -1.94 1.28 -2.13
N CYS A 57 -2.64 0.73 -1.14
CA CYS A 57 -2.31 -0.51 -0.43
C CYS A 57 -2.14 -1.75 -1.32
N GLY A 58 -2.64 -1.73 -2.56
CA GLY A 58 -2.53 -2.88 -3.49
C GLY A 58 -3.14 -4.13 -2.87
N ASN A 59 -2.33 -5.16 -2.65
CA ASN A 59 -2.71 -6.40 -1.98
C ASN A 59 -2.58 -6.39 -0.44
N GLY A 60 -2.47 -5.21 0.18
CA GLY A 60 -2.50 -5.04 1.64
C GLY A 60 -1.24 -5.51 2.37
N ARG A 61 -0.12 -5.68 1.67
CA ARG A 61 1.13 -6.19 2.25
C ARG A 61 1.65 -5.37 3.43
N PHE A 62 1.50 -4.05 3.39
CA PHE A 62 1.97 -3.22 4.51
C PHE A 62 1.11 -3.41 5.76
N ALA A 63 -0.21 -3.41 5.64
CA ALA A 63 -1.11 -3.72 6.75
C ALA A 63 -0.77 -5.08 7.40
N ARG A 64 -0.58 -6.12 6.58
CA ARG A 64 -0.18 -7.45 7.08
C ARG A 64 1.18 -7.43 7.79
N LEU A 65 2.15 -6.65 7.30
CA LEU A 65 3.43 -6.48 7.99
C LEU A 65 3.26 -5.83 9.37
N LEU A 66 2.38 -4.82 9.49
CA LEU A 66 2.13 -4.15 10.76
C LEU A 66 1.47 -5.08 11.79
N GLU A 67 0.51 -5.90 11.35
CA GLU A 67 -0.10 -6.95 12.17
C GLU A 67 0.96 -7.98 12.63
N GLU A 68 1.80 -8.49 11.72
CA GLU A 68 2.85 -9.47 12.06
C GLU A 68 3.94 -8.91 13.00
N ARG A 69 4.12 -7.59 13.04
CA ARG A 69 5.12 -6.91 13.87
C ARG A 69 4.53 -6.30 15.14
N ALA A 70 3.24 -6.50 15.40
CA ALA A 70 2.50 -5.92 16.52
C ALA A 70 2.62 -4.39 16.62
N VAL A 71 2.59 -3.72 15.45
CA VAL A 71 2.69 -2.25 15.35
C VAL A 71 1.30 -1.61 15.09
N ALA A 72 0.25 -2.42 14.93
CA ALA A 72 -1.14 -2.01 14.74
C ALA A 72 -2.08 -2.91 15.56
#